data_AF-A0A392PF20-F1
#
_entry.id   AF-A0A392PF20-F1
#
_cell.length_a   1.000
_cell.length_b   1.000
_cell.length_c   1.000
_cell.angle_alpha   90.00
_cell.angle_beta   90.00
_cell.angle_gamma   90.00
#
_symmetry.space_group_name_H-M   'P 1'
#
loop_
_entity.id
_entity.type
_entity.pdbx_description
1 polymer ?
#
loop_
_entity_poly.entity_id
_entity_poly.type
_entity_poly.pdbx_seq_one_letter_code
_entity_poly.pdbx_strand_id
1 'polypeptide(L)' 'MLIPDIFPVLAAAHKTLVVKSRDSLTTRTLHSELVYNYSGSKHITESLKRCGISESTTYVLAARFDATPDE' A
#
# COMPACT_ATOMS: atom_id res chain seq x y z
N MET A 1 14.94 3.26 -6.76
CA MET A 1 13.61 2.89 -7.29
C MET A 1 13.04 1.80 -6.39
N LEU A 2 11.99 2.10 -5.61
CA LEU A 2 11.46 1.17 -4.59
C LEU A 2 10.50 0.13 -5.19
N ILE A 3 9.92 0.42 -6.35
CA ILE A 3 8.95 -0.42 -7.06
C ILE A 3 9.61 -0.87 -8.38
N PRO A 4 10.15 -2.10 -8.45
CA PRO A 4 10.83 -2.59 -9.65
C PRO A 4 9.86 -2.99 -10.77
N ASP A 5 8.62 -3.35 -10.40
CA ASP A 5 7.55 -3.78 -11.30
C ASP A 5 6.18 -3.51 -10.64
N ILE A 6 5.10 -3.55 -11.42
CA ILE A 6 3.74 -3.38 -10.90
C ILE A 6 3.24 -4.59 -10.11
N PHE A 7 3.75 -5.79 -10.38
CA PHE A 7 3.28 -7.04 -9.79
C PHE A 7 3.38 -7.06 -8.26
N PRO A 8 4.50 -6.67 -7.61
CA PRO A 8 4.58 -6.59 -6.15
C PRO A 8 3.53 -5.65 -5.52
N VAL A 9 3.18 -4.56 -6.21
CA VAL A 9 2.13 -3.63 -5.75
C VAL A 9 0.77 -4.29 -5.83
N LEU A 10 0.46 -4.97 -6.94
CA LEU A 10 -0.80 -5.71 -7.11
C LEU A 10 -0.93 -6.86 -6.11
N ALA A 11 0.16 -7.60 -5.84
CA ALA A 11 0.18 -8.66 -4.83
C ALA A 11 -0.10 -8.10 -3.42
N ALA A 12 0.49 -6.96 -3.08
CA ALA A 12 0.21 -6.27 -1.82
C ALA A 12 -1.24 -5.78 -1.73
N ALA A 13 -1.79 -5.23 -2.82
CA ALA A 13 -3.19 -4.80 -2.91
C ALA A 13 -4.16 -5.98 -2.74
N HIS A 14 -3.90 -7.09 -3.42
CA HIS A 14 -4.69 -8.31 -3.25
C HIS A 14 -4.67 -8.81 -1.81
N LYS A 15 -3.49 -8.87 -1.18
CA LYS A 15 -3.38 -9.23 0.24
C LYS A 15 -4.18 -8.28 1.13
N THR A 16 -4.11 -6.99 0.88
CA THR A 16 -4.89 -5.97 1.60
C THR A 16 -6.40 -6.24 1.51
N LEU A 17 -6.92 -6.56 0.31
CA LEU A 17 -8.33 -6.90 0.12
C LEU A 17 -8.74 -8.18 0.84
N VAL A 18 -7.89 -9.22 0.83
CA VAL A 18 -8.12 -10.47 1.57
C VAL A 18 -8.17 -10.25 3.08
N VAL A 19 -7.30 -9.38 3.60
CA VAL A 19 -7.29 -9.03 5.02
C VAL A 19 -8.51 -8.17 5.38
N LYS A 20 -8.91 -7.25 4.50
CA LYS A 20 -10.13 -6.45 4.69
C LYS A 20 -11.39 -7.30 4.71
N SER A 21 -11.52 -8.29 3.82
CA SER A 21 -12.71 -9.15 3.77
C SER A 21 -12.87 -10.03 5.02
N ARG A 22 -11.81 -10.17 5.82
CA ARG A 22 -11.80 -10.84 7.11
C ARG A 22 -11.89 -9.89 8.30
N ASP A 23 -12.08 -8.59 8.04
CA ASP A 23 -12.06 -7.50 9.03
C ASP A 23 -10.84 -7.54 9.97
N SER A 24 -9.69 -7.95 9.45
CA SER A 24 -8.48 -8.19 10.24
C SER A 24 -7.33 -7.25 9.85
N LEU A 25 -7.65 -6.01 9.45
CA LEU A 25 -6.65 -5.01 9.08
C LEU A 25 -5.70 -4.72 10.26
N THR A 26 -4.41 -4.64 9.97
CA THR A 26 -3.41 -4.25 10.98
C THR A 26 -3.41 -2.74 11.20
N THR A 27 -3.64 -1.99 10.12
CA THR A 27 -3.69 -0.54 10.08
C THR A 27 -5.14 -0.05 10.00
N ARG A 28 -5.33 1.28 10.08
CA ARG A 28 -6.66 1.89 10.14
C ARG A 28 -7.42 1.91 8.81
N THR A 29 -6.72 1.81 7.68
CA THR A 29 -7.31 1.99 6.34
C THR A 29 -6.72 1.02 5.33
N LEU A 30 -7.46 0.75 4.24
CA LEU A 30 -6.95 -0.03 3.10
C LEU A 30 -5.66 0.56 2.51
N HIS A 31 -5.59 1.88 2.41
CA HIS A 31 -4.45 2.58 1.82
C HIS A 31 -3.19 2.44 2.67
N SER A 32 -3.29 2.62 3.98
CA SER A 32 -2.17 2.35 4.90
C SER A 32 -1.80 0.87 4.95
N GLU A 33 -2.78 -0.03 4.80
CA GLU A 33 -2.56 -1.48 4.80
C GLU A 33 -1.80 -1.91 3.55
N LEU A 34 -2.10 -1.31 2.39
CA LEU A 34 -1.35 -1.52 1.15
C LEU A 34 0.13 -1.20 1.33
N VAL A 35 0.45 -0.02 1.86
CA VAL A 35 1.84 0.39 2.11
C VAL A 35 2.52 -0.52 3.15
N TYR A 36 1.78 -0.91 4.20
CA TYR A 36 2.24 -1.85 5.20
C TYR A 36 2.57 -3.23 4.61
N ASN A 37 1.65 -3.81 3.85
CA ASN A 37 1.82 -5.10 3.19
C ASN A 37 2.94 -5.08 2.16
N TYR A 38 3.09 -3.98 1.43
CA TYR A 38 4.16 -3.80 0.45
C TYR A 38 5.55 -3.76 1.11
N SER A 39 5.66 -3.14 2.28
CA SER A 39 6.95 -2.94 2.96
C SER A 39 7.65 -4.21 3.44
N GLY A 40 6.91 -5.31 3.60
CA GLY A 40 7.42 -6.55 4.21
C GLY A 40 7.82 -6.44 5.70
N SER A 41 7.51 -5.30 6.34
CA SER A 41 7.82 -5.04 7.76
C SER A 41 6.64 -5.40 8.67
N LYS A 42 6.94 -5.68 9.95
CA LYS A 42 5.94 -5.81 11.02
C LYS A 42 5.71 -4.50 11.80
N HIS A 43 6.47 -3.45 11.48
CA HIS A 43 6.41 -2.16 12.16
C HIS A 43 5.72 -1.12 11.29
N ILE A 44 4.49 -0.75 11.64
CA ILE A 44 3.65 0.18 10.87
C ILE A 44 4.39 1.48 10.55
N THR A 45 5.00 2.11 11.56
CA THR A 45 5.71 3.38 11.40
C THR A 45 6.85 3.27 10.39
N GLU A 46 7.62 2.19 10.44
CA GLU A 46 8.74 1.99 9.53
C GLU A 46 8.27 1.72 8.10
N SER A 47 7.19 0.95 7.94
CA SER A 47 6.55 0.71 6.64
C SER A 47 6.16 2.01 5.95
N LEU A 48 5.50 2.92 6.68
CA LEU A 48 5.05 4.19 6.14
C LEU A 48 6.20 5.14 5.84
N LYS A 49 7.26 5.16 6.67
CA LYS A 49 8.44 5.99 6.42
C LYS A 49 9.24 5.53 5.20
N ARG A 50 9.42 4.23 5.01
CA ARG A 50 10.25 3.68 3.93
C ARG A 50 9.51 3.57 2.60
N CYS A 51 8.22 3.25 2.64
CA CYS A 51 7.43 2.94 1.45
C CYS A 51 6.35 3.97 1.15
N GLY A 52 6.11 4.94 2.04
CA GLY A 52 5.29 6.10 1.79
C GLY A 52 6.05 7.23 1.09
N ILE A 53 5.38 8.36 0.93
CA ILE A 53 5.90 9.57 0.29
C ILE A 53 6.73 10.37 1.31
N SER A 54 7.83 10.96 0.86
CA SER A 54 8.65 11.92 1.61
C SER A 54 8.67 13.29 0.92
N GLU A 55 9.15 14.32 1.63
CA GLU A 55 9.34 15.66 1.06
C GLU A 55 10.32 15.70 -0.13
N SER A 56 11.24 14.74 -0.20
CA SER A 56 12.21 14.60 -1.30
C SER A 56 11.70 13.73 -2.46
N THR A 57 10.46 13.25 -2.41
CA THR A 57 9.89 12.37 -3.44
C THR A 57 9.58 13.17 -4.70
N THR A 58 10.26 12.83 -5.81
CA THR A 58 10.07 13.45 -7.13
C THR A 58 9.11 12.68 -8.04
N TYR A 59 8.81 11.42 -7.71
CA TYR A 59 7.90 10.55 -8.45
C TYR A 59 6.96 9.85 -7.48
N VAL A 60 5.65 9.88 -7.78
CA VAL A 60 4.61 9.29 -6.92
C VAL A 60 3.86 8.23 -7.71
N LEU A 61 3.61 7.09 -7.08
CA LEU A 61 2.65 6.09 -7.53
C LEU A 61 1.37 6.25 -6.70
N ALA A 62 0.29 6.70 -7.33
CA ALA A 62 -1.02 6.77 -6.70
C ALA A 62 -1.76 5.44 -6.89
N ALA A 63 -2.33 4.92 -5.80
CA ALA A 63 -3.18 3.74 -5.80
C ALA A 63 -4.50 4.08 -5.10
N ARG A 64 -5.61 3.70 -5.74
CA ARG A 64 -6.98 3.89 -5.24
C ARG A 64 -7.67 2.54 -5.19
N PHE A 65 -8.38 2.29 -4.10
CA PHE A 65 -9.35 1.20 -4.03
C PHE A 65 -10.72 1.71 -4.49
N ASP A 66 -11.50 0.85 -5.14
CA ASP A 66 -12.86 1.15 -5.60
C ASP A 66 -12.92 2.33 -6.59
N ALA A 67 -11.95 2.40 -7.51
CA ALA A 67 -11.96 3.38 -8.60
C ALA A 67 -13.05 3.03 -9.63
N THR A 68 -13.86 4.01 -10.00
CA THR A 68 -14.81 3.92 -11.12
C THR A 68 -14.14 4.33 -12.42
N PRO A 69 -14.57 3.83 -13.59
CA PRO A 69 -13.97 4.21 -14.87
C PRO A 69 -14.03 5.71 -15.17
N ASP A 70 -15.04 6.39 -14.63
CA ASP A 70 -15.33 7.81 -14.86
C ASP A 70 -14.56 8.77 -13.91
N GLU A 71 -13.76 8.24 -12.98
CA GLU A 71 -12.93 9.01 -12.02
C GLU A 71 -11.55 8.38 -11.78
#